data_AF-X1ELS6-F1
#
_entry.id   AF-X1ELS6-F1
#
_cell.length_a   1.000
_cell.length_b   1.000
_cell.length_c   1.000
_cell.angle_alpha   90.00
_cell.angle_beta   90.00
_cell.angle_gamma   90.00
#
_symmetry.space_group_name_H-M   'P 1'
#
loop_
_entity.id
_entity.type
_entity.pdbx_description
1 polymer ?
#
loop_
_entity_poly.entity_id
_entity_poly.type
_entity_poly.pdbx_seq_one_letter_code
_entity_poly.pdbx_strand_id
1 'polypeptide(L)' 'MNSEISKEDSDYMYNLVQRIVDEVGPRMPCSPQEAEGANIIKNELEKSCDEVVLEPFECHPKAFLGWIKMI' A
#
# COMPACT_ATOMS: atom_id res chain seq x y z
N MET A 1 15.73 20.85 -6.26
CA MET A 1 15.58 20.69 -4.81
C MET A 1 16.25 19.36 -4.48
N ASN A 2 17.53 19.39 -4.12
CA ASN A 2 18.24 18.17 -3.69
C ASN A 2 18.23 18.17 -2.18
N SER A 3 17.16 17.65 -1.60
CA SER A 3 17.09 17.41 -0.18
C SER A 3 17.76 16.06 0.09
N GLU A 4 18.86 16.05 0.84
CA GLU A 4 19.40 14.79 1.35
C GLU A 4 18.37 14.19 2.31
N ILE A 5 17.86 12.99 1.99
CA ILE A 5 16.94 12.25 2.84
C ILE A 5 17.74 11.70 4.01
N SER A 6 17.30 11.94 5.25
CA SER A 6 17.97 11.39 6.41
C SER A 6 17.87 9.87 6.41
N LYS A 7 18.84 9.19 7.04
CA LYS A 7 18.77 7.73 7.18
C LYS A 7 17.50 7.30 7.91
N GLU A 8 17.09 8.04 8.92
CA GLU A 8 15.91 7.76 9.73
C GLU A 8 14.62 7.82 8.91
N ASP A 9 14.47 8.84 8.05
CA ASP A 9 13.31 8.97 7.15
C ASP A 9 13.27 7.84 6.12
N SER A 10 14.43 7.48 5.58
CA SER A 10 14.58 6.36 4.65
C SER A 10 14.20 5.03 5.34
N ASP A 11 14.76 4.77 6.52
CA ASP A 11 14.51 3.54 7.29
C ASP A 11 13.03 3.44 7.67
N TYR A 12 12.39 4.54 8.09
CA TYR A 12 10.97 4.58 8.39
C TYR A 12 10.12 4.16 7.16
N MET A 13 10.41 4.72 5.98
CA MET A 13 9.71 4.36 4.75
C MET A 13 9.93 2.88 4.38
N TYR A 14 11.19 2.42 4.40
CA TYR A 14 11.49 1.02 4.05
C TYR A 14 10.85 0.03 5.04
N ASN A 15 10.82 0.35 6.33
CA ASN A 15 10.18 -0.50 7.33
C ASN A 15 8.67 -0.61 7.11
N LEU A 16 7.99 0.48 6.71
CA LEU A 16 6.57 0.43 6.34
C LEU A 16 6.34 -0.46 5.12
N VAL A 17 7.16 -0.32 4.07
CA VAL A 17 7.08 -1.16 2.87
C VAL A 17 7.35 -2.62 3.21
N GLN A 18 8.39 -2.89 3.98
CA GLN A 18 8.78 -4.23 4.41
C GLN A 18 7.67 -4.89 5.22
N ARG A 19 7.03 -4.15 6.13
CA ARG A 19 5.88 -4.63 6.89
C ARG A 19 4.73 -5.08 5.99
N ILE A 20 4.38 -4.30 4.96
CA ILE A 20 3.34 -4.69 3.99
C ILE A 20 3.76 -5.95 3.23
N VAL A 21 5.02 -6.07 2.83
CA VAL A 21 5.54 -7.25 2.12
C VAL A 21 5.47 -8.51 3.00
N ASP A 22 5.88 -8.40 4.27
CA ASP A 22 5.97 -9.53 5.20
C ASP A 22 4.60 -9.98 5.74
N GLU A 23 3.73 -9.03 6.08
CA GLU A 23 2.41 -9.32 6.66
C GLU A 23 1.38 -9.72 5.58
N VAL A 24 1.41 -9.07 4.41
CA VAL A 24 0.34 -9.19 3.40
C VAL A 24 0.77 -9.98 2.17
N GLY A 25 2.02 -9.84 1.73
CA GLY A 25 2.54 -10.52 0.54
C GLY A 25 2.05 -9.93 -0.79
N PRO A 26 1.95 -10.74 -1.87
CA PRO A 26 1.50 -10.28 -3.19
C PRO A 26 0.05 -9.78 -3.18
N ARG A 27 -0.18 -8.60 -3.78
CA ARG A 27 -1.47 -7.89 -3.76
C ARG A 27 -1.93 -7.56 -5.18
N MET A 28 -2.60 -8.52 -5.81
CA MET A 28 -3.20 -8.28 -7.12
C MET A 28 -4.32 -7.22 -7.02
N PRO A 29 -4.57 -6.44 -8.09
CA PRO A 29 -5.67 -5.49 -8.10
C PRO A 29 -7.00 -6.15 -7.73
N CYS A 30 -7.76 -5.50 -6.85
CA CYS A 30 -9.05 -5.93 -6.32
C CYS A 30 -9.00 -7.23 -5.50
N SER A 31 -7.82 -7.69 -5.09
CA SER A 31 -7.72 -8.86 -4.20
C SER A 31 -7.95 -8.48 -2.73
N PRO A 32 -8.35 -9.43 -1.87
CA PRO A 32 -8.45 -9.18 -0.43
C PRO A 32 -7.14 -8.66 0.18
N GLN A 33 -5.99 -9.11 -0.33
CA GLN A 33 -4.67 -8.66 0.10
C GLN A 33 -4.43 -7.18 -0.26
N GLU A 34 -4.92 -6.69 -1.41
CA GLU A 34 -4.84 -5.26 -1.72
C GLU A 34 -5.58 -4.43 -0.67
N ALA A 35 -6.78 -4.85 -0.28
CA ALA A 35 -7.57 -4.20 0.77
C ALA A 35 -6.87 -4.26 2.13
N GLU A 36 -6.22 -5.38 2.48
CA GLU A 36 -5.43 -5.51 3.70
C GLU A 36 -4.22 -4.55 3.72
N GLY A 37 -3.49 -4.46 2.61
CA GLY A 37 -2.40 -3.48 2.45
C GLY A 37 -2.89 -2.03 2.59
N ALA A 38 -4.08 -1.71 2.05
CA ALA A 38 -4.70 -0.41 2.21
C ALA A 38 -5.03 -0.09 3.68
N ASN A 39 -5.44 -1.07 4.48
CA ASN A 39 -5.66 -0.89 5.92
C ASN A 39 -4.37 -0.57 6.68
N ILE A 40 -3.23 -1.19 6.34
CA ILE A 40 -1.93 -0.86 6.94
C ILE A 40 -1.56 0.60 6.63
N ILE A 41 -1.74 1.04 5.37
CA ILE A 41 -1.47 2.41 4.94
C ILE A 41 -2.39 3.40 5.67
N LYS A 42 -3.69 3.10 5.76
CA LYS A 42 -4.66 3.91 6.52
C LYS A 42 -4.16 4.14 7.95
N ASN A 43 -3.85 3.05 8.66
CA ASN A 43 -3.40 3.11 10.04
C ASN A 43 -2.09 3.90 10.21
N GLU A 44 -1.22 3.92 9.20
CA GLU A 44 0.00 4.73 9.23
C GLU A 44 -0.31 6.22 9.04
N LEU A 45 -1.17 6.57 8.09
CA LEU A 45 -1.58 7.95 7.84
C LEU A 45 -2.36 8.55 9.02
N GLU A 46 -3.15 7.74 9.74
CA GLU A 46 -3.89 8.19 10.93
C GLU A 46 -2.99 8.70 12.06
N LYS A 47 -1.68 8.42 12.02
CA LYS A 47 -0.74 8.94 13.02
C LYS A 47 -0.42 10.43 12.83
N SER A 48 -0.62 10.96 11.63
CA SER A 48 -0.19 12.30 11.26
C SER A 48 -1.27 13.14 10.58
N CYS A 49 -2.34 12.52 10.07
CA CYS A 49 -3.47 13.21 9.47
C CYS A 49 -4.64 13.35 10.45
N ASP A 50 -5.39 14.45 10.34
CA ASP A 50 -6.61 14.67 11.14
C ASP A 50 -7.73 13.68 10.78
N GLU A 51 -7.82 13.30 9.50
CA GLU A 51 -8.80 12.36 8.97
C GLU A 51 -8.19 11.50 7.86
N VAL A 52 -8.50 10.20 7.88
CA VAL A 52 -8.11 9.24 6.84
C VAL A 52 -9.30 8.34 6.54
N VAL A 53 -9.70 8.27 5.27
CA VAL A 53 -10.89 7.54 4.81
C VAL A 53 -10.49 6.48 3.79
N LEU A 54 -11.10 5.30 3.87
CA LEU A 54 -11.06 4.31 2.79
C LEU A 54 -12.28 4.53 1.90
N GLU A 55 -12.05 4.98 0.67
CA GLU A 55 -13.10 5.18 -0.31
C GLU A 55 -13.46 3.84 -0.98
N PRO A 56 -14.72 3.38 -0.90
CA PRO A 56 -15.16 2.20 -1.63
C PRO A 56 -15.24 2.52 -3.13
N PHE A 57 -14.73 1.61 -3.95
CA PHE A 57 -14.83 1.70 -5.40
C PHE A 57 -15.23 0.36 -6.01
N GLU A 58 -15.87 0.41 -7.17
CA GLU A 58 -16.16 -0.77 -7.98
C GLU A 58 -15.11 -0.88 -9.09
N CYS A 59 -14.57 -2.09 -9.27
CA CYS A 59 -13.63 -2.37 -10.34
C CYS A 59 -13.95 -3.73 -10.94
N HIS A 60 -13.97 -3.80 -12.27
CA HIS A 60 -14.19 -5.07 -12.95
C HIS A 60 -13.01 -6.01 -12.65
N PRO A 61 -13.26 -7.27 -12.25
CA PRO A 61 -12.18 -8.24 -12.09
C PRO A 61 -11.37 -8.27 -13.39
N LYS A 62 -10.05 -8.02 -13.33
CA LYS A 62 -9.13 -7.90 -14.50
C LYS A 62 -9.08 -6.55 -15.23
N ALA A 63 -9.75 -5.49 -14.76
CA ALA A 63 -9.70 -4.17 -15.42
C ALA A 63 -8.26 -3.65 -15.57
N PHE A 64 -7.38 -3.98 -14.63
CA PHE A 64 -5.97 -3.68 -14.69
C PHE A 64 -5.14 -4.97 -14.78
N LEU A 65 -4.39 -5.11 -15.88
CA LEU A 65 -3.44 -6.19 -16.14
C LEU A 65 -3.99 -7.61 -16.19
N GLY A 66 -5.29 -7.85 -16.23
CA GLY A 66 -5.80 -9.22 -16.25
C GLY A 66 -5.64 -9.98 -17.58
N TRP A 67 -5.01 -9.34 -18.59
CA TRP A 67 -4.45 -10.01 -19.78
C TRP A 67 -3.05 -10.59 -19.53
N ILE A 68 -2.37 -10.20 -18.44
CA ILE A 68 -1.11 -10.79 -18.02
C ILE A 68 -1.43 -12.09 -17.28
N LYS A 69 -0.97 -13.22 -17.83
CA LYS A 69 -0.99 -14.49 -17.11
C LYS A 69 0.04 -14.41 -15.99
N MET A 70 -0.42 -14.26 -14.76
CA MET A 70 0.42 -14.51 -13.58
C MET A 70 0.67 -16.03 -13.54
N ILE A 71 1.93 -16.41 -13.78
CA ILE A 71 2.42 -17.81 -13.75
C ILE A 71 2.68 -18.25 -12.31
#